data_AF-A0A7C4RZ35-F1
#
_entry.id   AF-A0A7C4RZ35-F1
#
_cell.length_a   1.000
_cell.length_b   1.000
_cell.length_c   1.000
_cell.angle_alpha   90.00
_cell.angle_beta   90.00
_cell.angle_gamma   90.00
#
_symmetry.space_group_name_H-M   'P 1'
#
loop_
_entity.id
_entity.type
_entity.pdbx_description
1 polymer ?
#
loop_
_entity_poly.entity_id
_entity_poly.type
_entity_poly.pdbx_seq_one_letter_code
_entity_poly.pdbx_strand_id
1 'polypeptide(L)'
;MTGGFENEDDKLRNLMKLKEELEKDLKKKGLLKEKKTDKQKPSTVDEETIKKLRESVVTTAHLSEDKSLTLYDINFQDYDASIDDVLKTLKTFMTRVTNINWKIIYEGLIRLLEGNISQAKESFQQASGIEANYNRLLSAMYNGEDISQKAITFLKNNPEQIYPLLLLLERELLKGTCDGIEKILTLLARKSSLWNLIYEMYLNKATEESLNTAVRERGFATLVVLLGVYIDSSRDYPIQNHTCLNVHKAYLRGETITAPEWCVFGQLAIEARKFLAGYQVDLSKIRKFEKSPEGKLFLGMLYYNMNNRTIAEQYLKAFEVQVGEYQIYAKPLKQSKIGMEQFIHLPRDFQPVSENKGILDFIEKNPGYDIYISFRSTEFVRLVFSEEHCKINYSSKR
;
A
#
# COMPACT_ATOMS: atom_id res chain seq x y z
N MET A 1 -43.52 9.26 16.73
CA MET A 1 -43.15 10.52 17.42
C MET A 1 -41.74 10.86 17.00
N THR A 2 -41.55 11.95 16.28
CA THR A 2 -40.25 12.44 15.82
C THR A 2 -39.82 13.60 16.71
N GLY A 3 -38.74 13.43 17.46
CA GLY A 3 -38.21 14.45 18.37
C GLY A 3 -36.82 14.05 18.82
N GLY A 4 -35.79 14.55 18.15
CA GLY A 4 -34.40 14.16 18.40
C GLY A 4 -33.35 14.93 17.59
N PHE A 5 -33.70 15.44 16.40
CA PHE A 5 -32.75 16.17 15.54
C PHE A 5 -32.72 17.70 15.74
N GLU A 6 -33.74 18.32 16.36
CA GLU A 6 -33.78 19.78 16.54
C GLU A 6 -32.75 20.31 17.58
N ASN A 7 -32.21 19.42 18.43
CA ASN A 7 -31.45 19.80 19.63
C ASN A 7 -29.92 19.90 19.40
N GLU A 8 -29.43 19.64 18.19
CA GLU A 8 -28.01 19.85 17.82
C GLU A 8 -27.79 21.15 17.03
N ASP A 9 -28.69 21.49 16.10
CA ASP A 9 -28.62 22.77 15.39
C ASP A 9 -28.77 23.97 16.33
N ASP A 10 -29.67 23.89 17.33
CA ASP A 10 -29.79 24.94 18.35
C ASP A 10 -28.54 25.04 19.25
N LYS A 11 -27.83 23.92 19.52
CA LYS A 11 -26.53 23.97 20.20
C LYS A 11 -25.47 24.66 19.34
N LEU A 12 -25.40 24.33 18.06
CA LEU A 12 -24.45 24.95 17.12
C LEU A 12 -24.72 26.46 16.97
N ARG A 13 -26.00 26.84 16.89
CA ARG A 13 -26.45 28.24 16.80
C ARG A 13 -26.17 29.03 18.08
N ASN A 14 -26.30 28.41 19.25
CA ASN A 14 -25.94 29.00 20.53
C ASN A 14 -24.41 29.12 20.70
N LEU A 15 -23.63 28.13 20.24
CA LEU A 15 -22.16 28.22 20.18
C LEU A 15 -21.67 29.37 19.29
N MET A 16 -22.30 29.57 18.13
CA MET A 16 -21.97 30.68 17.22
C MET A 16 -22.27 32.05 17.86
N LYS A 17 -23.42 32.20 18.54
CA LYS A 17 -23.73 33.42 19.30
C LYS A 17 -22.74 33.67 20.43
N LEU A 18 -22.39 32.64 21.20
CA LEU A 18 -21.43 32.73 22.29
C LEU A 18 -20.04 33.16 21.79
N LYS A 19 -19.62 32.65 20.63
CA LYS A 19 -18.39 33.08 19.94
C LYS A 19 -18.43 34.55 19.54
N GLU A 20 -19.51 35.03 18.93
CA GLU A 20 -19.66 36.45 18.58
C GLU A 20 -19.67 37.37 19.79
N GLU A 21 -20.28 36.95 20.90
CA GLU A 21 -20.27 37.70 22.16
C GLU A 21 -18.87 37.74 22.77
N LEU A 22 -18.14 36.62 22.79
CA LEU A 22 -16.74 36.55 23.22
C LEU A 22 -15.84 37.46 22.36
N GLU A 23 -16.01 37.49 21.03
CA GLU A 23 -15.27 38.39 20.15
C GLU A 23 -15.59 39.87 20.41
N LYS A 24 -16.86 40.21 20.70
CA LYS A 24 -17.26 41.57 21.11
C LYS A 24 -16.64 41.95 22.46
N ASP A 25 -16.58 41.02 23.40
CA ASP A 25 -16.04 41.27 24.74
C ASP A 25 -14.50 41.37 24.75
N LEU A 26 -13.82 40.58 23.91
CA LEU A 26 -12.37 40.69 23.67
C LEU A 26 -11.99 42.00 22.99
N LYS A 27 -12.84 42.51 22.07
CA LYS A 27 -12.70 43.87 21.50
C LYS A 27 -12.88 44.95 22.56
N LYS A 28 -13.93 44.87 23.41
CA LYS A 28 -14.13 45.80 24.54
C LYS A 28 -12.97 45.79 25.54
N LYS A 29 -12.36 44.62 25.78
CA LYS A 29 -11.18 44.44 26.64
C LYS A 29 -9.86 44.85 25.97
N GLY A 30 -9.87 45.35 24.73
CA GLY A 30 -8.69 45.85 24.03
C GLY A 30 -7.70 44.77 23.56
N LEU A 31 -8.07 43.49 23.65
CA LEU A 31 -7.19 42.36 23.35
C LEU A 31 -7.16 41.98 21.85
N LEU A 32 -8.04 42.59 21.03
CA LEU A 32 -8.16 42.34 19.60
C LEU A 32 -7.96 43.64 18.81
N LYS A 33 -6.85 43.74 18.06
CA LYS A 33 -6.56 44.88 17.17
C LYS A 33 -7.23 44.71 15.81
N GLU A 34 -7.93 45.73 15.35
CA GLU A 34 -8.51 45.78 14.01
C GLU A 34 -7.43 45.93 12.92
N LYS A 35 -7.51 45.11 11.86
CA LYS A 35 -6.78 45.37 10.62
C LYS A 35 -7.58 46.38 9.78
N LYS A 36 -7.00 47.54 9.51
CA LYS A 36 -7.52 48.50 8.53
C LYS A 36 -7.01 48.16 7.12
N THR A 37 -7.93 48.09 6.18
CA THR A 37 -7.70 48.25 4.72
C THR A 37 -7.47 49.75 4.41
N ASP A 38 -7.04 50.25 3.26
CA ASP A 38 -6.88 49.76 1.87
C ASP A 38 -5.55 50.34 1.29
N LYS A 39 -5.09 50.24 0.04
CA LYS A 39 -5.67 49.83 -1.27
C LYS A 39 -4.61 49.15 -2.14
N GLN A 40 -4.98 48.10 -2.88
CA GLN A 40 -4.41 47.77 -4.20
C GLN A 40 -5.54 47.35 -5.15
N LYS A 41 -5.27 47.37 -6.46
CA LYS A 41 -6.26 47.21 -7.55
C LYS A 41 -7.10 45.94 -7.39
N PRO A 42 -8.35 45.91 -7.91
CA PRO A 42 -9.09 44.67 -8.03
C PRO A 42 -8.33 43.74 -8.97
N SER A 43 -7.61 42.78 -8.42
CA SER A 43 -7.33 41.55 -9.15
C SER A 43 -8.69 40.90 -9.36
N THR A 44 -9.22 41.02 -10.57
CA THR A 44 -10.15 40.02 -11.10
C THR A 44 -9.50 38.68 -10.80
N VAL A 45 -10.06 37.94 -9.85
CA VAL A 45 -9.66 36.54 -9.66
C VAL A 45 -10.14 35.88 -10.93
N ASP A 46 -9.19 35.68 -11.83
CA ASP A 46 -9.39 35.24 -13.19
C ASP A 46 -10.39 34.09 -13.19
N GLU A 47 -11.52 34.27 -13.89
CA GLU A 47 -12.54 33.23 -13.95
C GLU A 47 -11.95 31.95 -14.55
N GLU A 48 -10.93 32.02 -15.40
CA GLU A 48 -10.19 30.86 -15.90
C GLU A 48 -9.37 30.17 -14.79
N THR A 49 -8.90 30.90 -13.78
CA THR A 49 -8.20 30.36 -12.60
C THR A 49 -9.16 29.78 -11.57
N ILE A 50 -10.33 30.42 -11.31
CA ILE A 50 -11.40 29.80 -10.52
C ILE A 50 -11.99 28.60 -11.25
N LYS A 51 -12.07 28.65 -12.59
CA LYS A 51 -12.49 27.53 -13.42
C LYS A 51 -11.46 26.40 -13.36
N LYS A 52 -10.15 26.67 -13.44
CA LYS A 52 -9.09 25.67 -13.17
C LYS A 52 -9.15 25.08 -11.75
N LEU A 53 -9.55 25.86 -10.74
CA LEU A 53 -9.75 25.40 -9.36
C LEU A 53 -11.08 24.66 -9.12
N ARG A 54 -12.05 24.78 -10.04
CA ARG A 54 -13.30 23.98 -10.05
C ARG A 54 -13.16 22.75 -10.97
N GLU A 55 -12.39 22.87 -12.05
CA GLU A 55 -11.91 21.80 -12.94
C GLU A 55 -10.80 20.98 -12.27
N SER A 56 -10.21 21.42 -11.15
CA SER A 56 -9.41 20.54 -10.26
C SER A 56 -10.26 19.71 -9.30
N VAL A 57 -11.58 19.71 -9.47
CA VAL A 57 -12.48 18.60 -9.06
C VAL A 57 -12.77 17.72 -10.29
N VAL A 58 -11.74 17.43 -11.07
CA VAL A 58 -11.72 16.39 -12.10
C VAL A 58 -10.81 15.28 -11.62
N THR A 59 -11.27 14.04 -11.81
CA THR A 59 -10.56 12.79 -11.57
C THR A 59 -9.40 12.62 -12.55
N THR A 60 -8.29 13.29 -12.25
CA THR A 60 -7.02 13.23 -13.00
C THR A 60 -5.84 13.20 -12.05
N ALA A 61 -4.98 12.20 -12.21
CA ALA A 61 -3.77 12.02 -11.42
C ALA A 61 -2.82 13.22 -11.49
N HIS A 62 -2.23 13.61 -10.36
CA HIS A 62 -1.34 14.76 -10.19
C HIS A 62 0.10 14.47 -10.67
N LEU A 63 0.23 14.14 -11.95
CA LEU A 63 1.48 13.71 -12.58
C LEU A 63 2.09 14.80 -13.48
N SER A 64 3.41 14.85 -13.59
CA SER A 64 4.12 15.60 -14.65
C SER A 64 4.62 14.65 -15.76
N GLU A 65 4.56 15.13 -16.99
CA GLU A 65 4.91 14.37 -18.20
C GLU A 65 6.36 13.86 -18.15
N ASP A 66 7.29 14.76 -17.83
CA ASP A 66 8.74 14.54 -17.76
C ASP A 66 9.20 13.55 -16.68
N LYS A 67 8.32 13.23 -15.72
CA LYS A 67 8.63 12.37 -14.55
C LYS A 67 7.77 11.12 -14.47
N SER A 68 6.94 10.84 -15.48
CA SER A 68 6.03 9.68 -15.47
C SER A 68 6.48 8.57 -16.41
N LEU A 69 7.79 8.26 -16.41
CA LEU A 69 8.41 7.35 -17.37
C LEU A 69 8.45 5.89 -16.88
N THR A 70 8.19 5.61 -15.61
CA THR A 70 7.98 4.26 -15.07
C THR A 70 6.79 4.24 -14.11
N LEU A 71 6.25 3.06 -13.80
CA LEU A 71 5.20 2.92 -12.77
C LEU A 71 5.68 3.39 -11.39
N TYR A 72 6.96 3.22 -11.07
CA TYR A 72 7.53 3.72 -9.81
C TYR A 72 7.49 5.24 -9.73
N ASP A 73 7.83 5.95 -10.81
CA ASP A 73 7.87 7.42 -10.81
C ASP A 73 6.47 8.05 -10.83
N ILE A 74 5.48 7.33 -11.39
CA ILE A 74 4.05 7.66 -11.29
C ILE A 74 3.62 7.55 -9.81
N ASN A 75 3.88 6.41 -9.18
CA ASN A 75 3.54 6.15 -7.78
C ASN A 75 4.28 7.08 -6.80
N PHE A 76 5.49 7.52 -7.16
CA PHE A 76 6.24 8.51 -6.40
C PHE A 76 5.54 9.88 -6.39
N GLN A 77 4.92 10.28 -7.50
CA GLN A 77 4.21 11.57 -7.59
C GLN A 77 2.82 11.51 -6.96
N ASP A 78 2.01 10.52 -7.33
CA ASP A 78 0.61 10.41 -6.90
C ASP A 78 0.18 8.97 -6.63
N TYR A 79 0.55 8.48 -5.44
CA TYR A 79 0.23 7.11 -4.99
C TYR A 79 -1.27 6.84 -4.76
N ASP A 80 -2.15 7.86 -4.73
CA ASP A 80 -3.60 7.62 -4.65
C ASP A 80 -4.30 7.59 -6.02
N ALA A 81 -3.60 7.93 -7.10
CA ALA A 81 -4.17 7.86 -8.43
C ALA A 81 -4.68 6.44 -8.73
N SER A 82 -5.97 6.31 -9.04
CA SER A 82 -6.52 5.03 -9.50
C SER A 82 -5.89 4.65 -10.84
N ILE A 83 -5.76 3.35 -11.14
CA ILE A 83 -5.23 2.91 -12.45
C ILE A 83 -6.00 3.54 -13.63
N ASP A 84 -7.30 3.76 -13.50
CA ASP A 84 -8.12 4.39 -14.54
C ASP A 84 -7.76 5.87 -14.73
N ASP A 85 -7.40 6.59 -13.67
CA ASP A 85 -6.97 8.00 -13.75
C ASP A 85 -5.53 8.11 -14.26
N VAL A 86 -4.64 7.20 -13.86
CA VAL A 86 -3.29 7.06 -14.45
C VAL A 86 -3.40 6.80 -15.95
N LEU A 87 -4.28 5.88 -16.39
CA LEU A 87 -4.52 5.59 -17.80
C LEU A 87 -5.01 6.80 -18.60
N LYS A 88 -5.94 7.60 -18.05
CA LYS A 88 -6.41 8.86 -18.67
C LYS A 88 -5.27 9.87 -18.82
N THR A 89 -4.47 10.05 -17.76
CA THR A 89 -3.34 10.99 -17.75
C THR A 89 -2.24 10.56 -18.71
N LEU A 90 -1.84 9.28 -18.74
CA LEU A 90 -0.86 8.75 -19.71
C LEU A 90 -1.33 8.88 -21.16
N LYS A 91 -2.61 8.62 -21.45
CA LYS A 91 -3.20 8.84 -22.79
C LYS A 91 -3.14 10.33 -23.18
N THR A 92 -3.29 11.24 -22.22
CA THR A 92 -3.14 12.68 -22.42
C THR A 92 -1.68 13.05 -22.72
N PHE A 93 -0.70 12.58 -21.95
CA PHE A 93 0.73 12.79 -22.24
C PHE A 93 1.13 12.24 -23.61
N MET A 94 0.72 11.03 -23.96
CA MET A 94 1.00 10.39 -25.25
C MET A 94 0.49 11.20 -26.48
N THR A 95 -0.55 12.02 -26.30
CA THR A 95 -1.06 12.91 -27.37
C THR A 95 -0.36 14.26 -27.45
N ARG A 96 0.22 14.74 -26.34
CA ARG A 96 0.86 16.06 -26.23
C ARG A 96 2.37 16.03 -26.45
N VAL A 97 3.02 14.96 -26.00
CA VAL A 97 4.48 14.83 -26.02
C VAL A 97 5.03 14.82 -27.44
N THR A 98 6.03 15.67 -27.70
CA THR A 98 6.75 15.72 -28.98
C THR A 98 7.91 14.73 -29.03
N ASN A 99 8.43 14.33 -27.86
CA ASN A 99 9.48 13.33 -27.73
C ASN A 99 8.94 11.92 -28.07
N ILE A 100 9.35 11.41 -29.23
CA ILE A 100 8.97 10.06 -29.72
C ILE A 100 9.32 8.97 -28.71
N ASN A 101 10.46 9.09 -28.01
CA ASN A 101 10.91 8.10 -27.04
C ASN A 101 9.95 8.00 -25.84
N TRP A 102 9.51 9.15 -25.33
CA TRP A 102 8.52 9.22 -24.23
C TRP A 102 7.15 8.74 -24.70
N LYS A 103 6.75 9.06 -25.94
CA LYS A 103 5.48 8.56 -26.52
C LYS A 103 5.41 7.04 -26.54
N ILE A 104 6.50 6.37 -26.95
CA ILE A 104 6.62 4.90 -26.95
C ILE A 104 6.60 4.35 -25.51
N ILE A 105 7.24 5.04 -24.55
CA ILE A 105 7.18 4.66 -23.13
C ILE A 105 5.75 4.74 -22.59
N TYR A 106 5.02 5.84 -22.82
CA TYR A 106 3.63 5.96 -22.35
C TYR A 106 2.72 4.92 -23.00
N GLU A 107 2.89 4.64 -24.29
CA GLU A 107 2.16 3.56 -24.97
C GLU A 107 2.43 2.20 -24.29
N GLY A 108 3.69 1.89 -23.99
CA GLY A 108 4.07 0.67 -23.27
C GLY A 108 3.46 0.61 -21.87
N LEU A 109 3.45 1.71 -21.12
CA LEU A 109 2.87 1.80 -19.78
C LEU A 109 1.34 1.61 -19.81
N ILE A 110 0.65 2.23 -20.76
CA ILE A 110 -0.79 2.04 -21.00
C ILE A 110 -1.09 0.56 -21.26
N ARG A 111 -0.37 -0.06 -22.21
CA ARG A 111 -0.51 -1.48 -22.55
C ARG A 111 -0.27 -2.37 -21.33
N LEU A 112 0.71 -2.04 -20.48
CA LEU A 112 1.04 -2.80 -19.27
C LEU A 112 -0.10 -2.75 -18.23
N LEU A 113 -0.64 -1.55 -17.96
CA LEU A 113 -1.75 -1.31 -17.03
C LEU A 113 -3.09 -1.93 -17.49
N GLU A 114 -3.26 -2.04 -18.82
CA GLU A 114 -4.37 -2.75 -19.48
C GLU A 114 -4.17 -4.27 -19.54
N GLY A 115 -3.03 -4.80 -19.08
CA GLY A 115 -2.72 -6.24 -19.04
C GLY A 115 -2.14 -6.82 -20.33
N ASN A 116 -1.88 -5.99 -21.34
CA ASN A 116 -1.30 -6.37 -22.63
C ASN A 116 0.24 -6.51 -22.56
N ILE A 117 0.73 -7.33 -21.62
CA ILE A 117 2.16 -7.41 -21.22
C ILE A 117 3.11 -7.64 -22.41
N SER A 118 2.76 -8.54 -23.35
CA SER A 118 3.58 -8.80 -24.54
C SER A 118 3.76 -7.56 -25.42
N GLN A 119 2.66 -6.84 -25.69
CA GLN A 119 2.67 -5.62 -26.50
C GLN A 119 3.34 -4.44 -25.77
N ALA A 120 3.24 -4.40 -24.44
CA ALA A 120 3.98 -3.42 -23.63
C ALA A 120 5.50 -3.63 -23.77
N LYS A 121 5.95 -4.88 -23.63
CA LYS A 121 7.36 -5.27 -23.82
C LYS A 121 7.88 -4.91 -25.22
N GLU A 122 7.08 -5.08 -26.26
CA GLU A 122 7.41 -4.68 -27.64
C GLU A 122 7.58 -3.16 -27.78
N SER A 123 6.68 -2.35 -27.20
CA SER A 123 6.88 -0.89 -27.15
C SER A 123 8.18 -0.52 -26.43
N PHE A 124 8.43 -1.08 -25.24
CA PHE A 124 9.66 -0.79 -24.49
C PHE A 124 10.96 -1.29 -25.15
N GLN A 125 10.90 -2.17 -26.15
CA GLN A 125 12.05 -2.55 -26.97
C GLN A 125 12.40 -1.50 -28.03
N GLN A 126 11.45 -0.67 -28.44
CA GLN A 126 11.64 0.40 -29.42
C GLN A 126 12.08 1.72 -28.77
N ALA A 127 11.87 1.86 -27.46
CA ALA A 127 12.36 2.99 -26.68
C ALA A 127 13.80 2.77 -26.17
N SER A 128 14.46 3.89 -25.87
CA SER A 128 15.82 4.00 -25.36
C SER A 128 15.83 4.73 -24.01
N GLY A 129 16.97 4.69 -23.31
CA GLY A 129 17.10 5.23 -21.95
C GLY A 129 16.97 4.18 -20.86
N ILE A 130 17.17 4.59 -19.61
CA ILE A 130 17.22 3.68 -18.47
C ILE A 130 15.82 3.22 -18.05
N GLU A 131 14.84 4.11 -18.13
CA GLU A 131 13.43 3.89 -17.82
C GLU A 131 12.81 2.88 -18.81
N ALA A 132 13.08 3.05 -20.10
CA ALA A 132 12.68 2.08 -21.14
C ALA A 132 13.29 0.70 -20.85
N ASN A 133 14.57 0.63 -20.51
CA ASN A 133 15.22 -0.65 -20.20
C ASN A 133 14.65 -1.31 -18.92
N TYR A 134 14.35 -0.53 -17.89
CA TYR A 134 13.67 -1.00 -16.68
C TYR A 134 12.28 -1.56 -17.02
N ASN A 135 11.42 -0.77 -17.67
CA ASN A 135 10.06 -1.17 -18.03
C ASN A 135 10.03 -2.40 -18.94
N ARG A 136 10.99 -2.53 -19.86
CA ARG A 136 11.18 -3.71 -20.72
C ARG A 136 11.49 -4.97 -19.92
N LEU A 137 12.40 -4.88 -18.94
CA LEU A 137 12.77 -6.01 -18.08
C LEU A 137 11.64 -6.37 -17.11
N LEU A 138 10.96 -5.37 -16.56
CA LEU A 138 9.76 -5.53 -15.73
C LEU A 138 8.65 -6.27 -16.50
N SER A 139 8.37 -5.84 -17.74
CA SER A 139 7.38 -6.48 -18.61
C SER A 139 7.77 -7.91 -18.98
N ALA A 140 9.05 -8.17 -19.26
CA ALA A 140 9.54 -9.53 -19.51
C ALA A 140 9.36 -10.45 -18.28
N MET A 141 9.64 -9.94 -17.08
CA MET A 141 9.45 -10.65 -15.82
C MET A 141 7.96 -10.95 -15.55
N TYR A 142 7.07 -9.99 -15.76
CA TYR A 142 5.62 -10.20 -15.66
C TYR A 142 5.08 -11.19 -16.70
N ASN A 143 5.68 -11.23 -17.89
CA ASN A 143 5.45 -12.24 -18.92
C ASN A 143 6.04 -13.63 -18.59
N GLY A 144 6.64 -13.81 -17.40
CA GLY A 144 7.20 -15.08 -16.93
C GLY A 144 8.61 -15.42 -17.45
N GLU A 145 9.32 -14.48 -18.09
CA GLU A 145 10.70 -14.70 -18.52
C GLU A 145 11.68 -14.60 -17.36
N ASP A 146 12.70 -15.48 -17.31
CA ASP A 146 13.81 -15.29 -16.37
C ASP A 146 14.71 -14.13 -16.84
N ILE A 147 14.65 -13.04 -16.08
CA ILE A 147 15.48 -11.86 -16.29
C ILE A 147 16.77 -11.86 -15.46
N SER A 148 17.08 -12.91 -14.67
CA SER A 148 18.12 -12.87 -13.63
C SER A 148 19.49 -12.36 -14.13
N GLN A 149 19.99 -12.87 -15.27
CA GLN A 149 21.25 -12.38 -15.86
C GLN A 149 21.13 -10.94 -16.40
N LYS A 150 20.00 -10.60 -17.02
CA LYS A 150 19.72 -9.25 -17.55
C LYS A 150 19.67 -8.22 -16.41
N ALA A 151 19.08 -8.57 -15.26
CA ALA A 151 19.00 -7.73 -14.07
C ALA A 151 20.37 -7.51 -13.41
N ILE A 152 21.21 -8.55 -13.31
CA ILE A 152 22.59 -8.43 -12.83
C ILE A 152 23.41 -7.49 -13.72
N THR A 153 23.34 -7.64 -15.04
CA THR A 153 24.00 -6.72 -15.99
C THR A 153 23.43 -5.31 -15.89
N PHE A 154 22.12 -5.16 -15.69
CA PHE A 154 21.49 -3.85 -15.53
C PHE A 154 22.01 -3.10 -14.30
N LEU A 155 22.11 -3.80 -13.16
CA LEU A 155 22.70 -3.25 -11.92
C LEU A 155 24.18 -2.91 -12.08
N LYS A 156 24.99 -3.79 -12.68
CA LYS A 156 26.42 -3.54 -12.93
C LYS A 156 26.67 -2.30 -13.78
N ASN A 157 25.82 -2.07 -14.78
CA ASN A 157 25.96 -0.95 -15.70
C ASN A 157 25.38 0.36 -15.15
N ASN A 158 24.50 0.31 -14.13
CA ASN A 158 23.80 1.47 -13.58
C ASN A 158 23.74 1.43 -12.03
N PRO A 159 24.86 1.26 -11.30
CA PRO A 159 24.85 1.04 -9.86
C PRO A 159 24.31 2.24 -9.05
N GLU A 160 24.42 3.44 -9.61
CA GLU A 160 23.90 4.64 -8.94
C GLU A 160 22.40 4.83 -9.07
N GLN A 161 21.77 4.16 -10.03
CA GLN A 161 20.37 4.32 -10.36
C GLN A 161 19.48 3.43 -9.49
N ILE A 162 18.25 3.88 -9.22
CA ILE A 162 17.34 3.13 -8.34
C ILE A 162 16.70 1.94 -9.06
N TYR A 163 16.38 2.08 -10.35
CA TYR A 163 15.60 1.12 -11.12
C TYR A 163 16.15 -0.33 -11.13
N PRO A 164 17.47 -0.61 -11.20
CA PRO A 164 17.96 -1.98 -11.12
C PRO A 164 17.73 -2.64 -9.76
N LEU A 165 17.73 -1.85 -8.66
CA LEU A 165 17.42 -2.34 -7.32
C LEU A 165 15.91 -2.60 -7.17
N LEU A 166 15.07 -1.70 -7.70
CA LEU A 166 13.61 -1.90 -7.76
C LEU A 166 13.24 -3.20 -8.49
N LEU A 167 13.85 -3.42 -9.66
CA LEU A 167 13.62 -4.61 -10.50
C LEU A 167 14.01 -5.92 -9.77
N LEU A 168 15.12 -5.90 -9.02
CA LEU A 168 15.54 -7.06 -8.23
C LEU A 168 14.60 -7.30 -7.05
N LEU A 169 14.16 -6.25 -6.36
CA LEU A 169 13.25 -6.32 -5.23
C LEU A 169 11.89 -6.91 -5.64
N GLU A 170 11.34 -6.39 -6.73
CA GLU A 170 10.06 -6.84 -7.29
C GLU A 170 10.13 -8.28 -7.81
N ARG A 171 11.30 -8.72 -8.30
CA ARG A 171 11.56 -10.13 -8.66
C ARG A 171 11.53 -11.07 -7.46
N GLU A 172 12.06 -10.67 -6.30
CA GLU A 172 12.02 -11.50 -5.09
C GLU A 172 10.58 -11.59 -4.53
N LEU A 173 9.84 -10.47 -4.51
CA LEU A 173 8.41 -10.46 -4.18
C LEU A 173 7.60 -11.42 -5.09
N LEU A 174 7.83 -11.37 -6.40
CA LEU A 174 7.18 -12.24 -7.39
C LEU A 174 7.48 -13.73 -7.22
N LYS A 175 8.71 -14.06 -6.82
CA LYS A 175 9.12 -15.44 -6.53
C LYS A 175 8.49 -15.95 -5.24
N GLY A 176 8.16 -15.06 -4.31
CA GLY A 176 7.87 -15.43 -2.93
C GLY A 176 9.12 -15.89 -2.18
N THR A 177 10.32 -15.51 -2.64
CA THR A 177 11.57 -15.72 -1.90
C THR A 177 11.86 -14.44 -1.12
N CYS A 178 11.88 -14.51 0.21
CA CYS A 178 12.31 -13.37 1.03
C CYS A 178 13.84 -13.19 1.01
N ASP A 179 14.55 -14.14 0.38
CA ASP A 179 15.99 -14.13 0.14
C ASP A 179 16.45 -12.82 -0.49
N GLY A 180 17.37 -12.12 0.16
CA GLY A 180 18.01 -10.92 -0.39
C GLY A 180 17.18 -9.64 -0.33
N ILE A 181 15.88 -9.67 0.03
CA ILE A 181 15.04 -8.47 0.20
C ILE A 181 15.72 -7.47 1.14
N GLU A 182 16.16 -7.90 2.32
CA GLU A 182 16.85 -7.08 3.31
C GLU A 182 18.11 -6.40 2.76
N LYS A 183 18.89 -7.14 1.95
CA LYS A 183 20.12 -6.64 1.34
C LYS A 183 19.83 -5.58 0.28
N ILE A 184 18.76 -5.74 -0.50
CA ILE A 184 18.33 -4.76 -1.51
C ILE A 184 17.76 -3.51 -0.81
N LEU A 185 16.92 -3.68 0.21
CA LEU A 185 16.41 -2.59 1.04
C LEU A 185 17.53 -1.78 1.70
N THR A 186 18.58 -2.44 2.22
CA THR A 186 19.76 -1.77 2.79
C THR A 186 20.48 -0.86 1.78
N LEU A 187 20.45 -1.19 0.48
CA LEU A 187 21.03 -0.37 -0.59
C LEU A 187 20.08 0.77 -0.99
N LEU A 188 18.77 0.51 -1.04
CA LEU A 188 17.75 1.52 -1.34
C LEU A 188 17.63 2.59 -0.25
N ALA A 189 17.69 2.19 1.03
CA ALA A 189 17.67 3.08 2.19
C ALA A 189 18.79 4.13 2.20
N ARG A 190 19.92 3.84 1.55
CA ARG A 190 21.03 4.80 1.37
C ARG A 190 20.79 5.82 0.26
N LYS A 191 19.82 5.58 -0.63
CA LYS A 191 19.48 6.43 -1.78
C LYS A 191 18.25 7.31 -1.55
N SER A 192 17.39 6.95 -0.59
CA SER A 192 16.10 7.63 -0.35
C SER A 192 15.66 7.45 1.11
N SER A 193 15.14 8.52 1.70
CA SER A 193 14.60 8.53 3.06
C SER A 193 13.26 7.81 3.17
N LEU A 194 12.45 7.83 2.11
CA LEU A 194 11.30 6.94 1.97
C LEU A 194 11.75 5.48 2.02
N TRP A 195 12.76 5.09 1.24
CA TRP A 195 13.25 3.71 1.27
C TRP A 195 13.89 3.32 2.60
N ASN A 196 14.44 4.28 3.35
CA ASN A 196 14.86 4.04 4.73
C ASN A 196 13.66 3.76 5.64
N LEU A 197 12.57 4.54 5.54
CA LEU A 197 11.31 4.25 6.25
C LEU A 197 10.78 2.85 5.89
N ILE A 198 10.73 2.48 4.61
CA ILE A 198 10.27 1.15 4.16
C ILE A 198 11.15 0.03 4.74
N TYR A 199 12.47 0.22 4.79
CA TYR A 199 13.41 -0.72 5.41
C TYR A 199 13.18 -0.86 6.92
N GLU A 200 12.97 0.24 7.64
CA GLU A 200 12.67 0.19 9.07
C GLU A 200 11.28 -0.40 9.36
N MET A 201 10.28 -0.16 8.51
CA MET A 201 8.95 -0.80 8.58
C MET A 201 9.09 -2.32 8.40
N TYR A 202 9.84 -2.78 7.39
CA TYR A 202 10.13 -4.20 7.17
C TYR A 202 10.84 -4.87 8.36
N LEU A 203 11.72 -4.13 9.06
CA LEU A 203 12.40 -4.62 10.26
C LEU A 203 11.58 -4.49 11.56
N ASN A 204 10.36 -3.95 11.51
CA ASN A 204 9.55 -3.57 12.69
C ASN A 204 10.29 -2.62 13.66
N LYS A 205 11.03 -1.65 13.11
CA LYS A 205 11.86 -0.66 13.83
C LYS A 205 11.56 0.80 13.49
N ALA A 206 10.57 1.06 12.63
CA ALA A 206 10.23 2.42 12.21
C ALA A 206 9.80 3.32 13.36
N THR A 207 10.14 4.60 13.25
CA THR A 207 9.91 5.61 14.30
C THR A 207 9.26 6.86 13.71
N GLU A 208 8.73 7.72 14.58
CA GLU A 208 8.26 9.03 14.15
C GLU A 208 9.39 9.88 13.50
N GLU A 209 10.65 9.70 13.90
CA GLU A 209 11.78 10.41 13.29
C GLU A 209 12.03 9.97 11.83
N SER A 210 11.98 8.66 11.56
CA SER A 210 12.14 8.16 10.19
C SER A 210 10.95 8.55 9.30
N LEU A 211 9.74 8.54 9.85
CA LEU A 211 8.53 9.06 9.19
C LEU A 211 8.67 10.55 8.83
N ASN A 212 9.03 11.39 9.80
CA ASN A 212 9.20 12.84 9.63
C ASN A 212 10.35 13.18 8.66
N THR A 213 11.31 12.27 8.48
CA THR A 213 12.37 12.40 7.47
C THR A 213 11.84 12.05 6.09
N ALA A 214 11.13 10.92 5.93
CA ALA A 214 10.53 10.51 4.66
C ALA A 214 9.54 11.53 4.08
N VAL A 215 8.74 12.19 4.93
CA VAL A 215 7.82 13.28 4.51
C VAL A 215 8.54 14.41 3.76
N ARG A 216 9.83 14.68 4.06
CA ARG A 216 10.61 15.76 3.43
C ARG A 216 10.99 15.46 1.99
N GLU A 217 10.98 14.19 1.59
CA GLU A 217 11.25 13.75 0.21
C GLU A 217 10.11 14.12 -0.75
N ARG A 218 8.90 14.38 -0.22
CA ARG A 218 7.68 14.78 -0.93
C ARG A 218 7.18 13.79 -2.00
N GLY A 219 7.75 12.58 -2.06
CA GLY A 219 7.21 11.46 -2.83
C GLY A 219 6.31 10.56 -1.98
N PHE A 220 5.45 9.76 -2.63
CA PHE A 220 4.61 8.74 -2.00
C PHE A 220 3.75 9.27 -0.83
N ALA A 221 3.31 10.52 -0.87
CA ALA A 221 2.77 11.24 0.29
C ALA A 221 1.61 10.50 1.01
N THR A 222 0.66 9.92 0.26
CA THR A 222 -0.48 9.18 0.84
C THR A 222 -0.08 7.82 1.41
N LEU A 223 0.92 7.15 0.84
CA LEU A 223 1.54 5.95 1.43
C LEU A 223 2.28 6.30 2.73
N VAL A 224 3.06 7.39 2.76
CA VAL A 224 3.76 7.83 3.98
C VAL A 224 2.77 8.12 5.11
N VAL A 225 1.63 8.77 4.82
CA VAL A 225 0.55 8.95 5.80
C VAL A 225 0.00 7.62 6.32
N LEU A 226 -0.27 6.64 5.43
CA LEU A 226 -0.72 5.30 5.85
C LEU A 226 0.30 4.59 6.76
N LEU A 227 1.59 4.63 6.41
CA LEU A 227 2.67 4.05 7.22
C LEU A 227 2.78 4.73 8.58
N GLY A 228 2.50 6.04 8.65
CA GLY A 228 2.39 6.77 9.90
C GLY A 228 1.35 6.18 10.87
N VAL A 229 0.21 5.68 10.36
CA VAL A 229 -0.82 5.04 11.21
C VAL A 229 -0.37 3.67 11.74
N TYR A 230 0.51 2.96 11.03
CA TYR A 230 1.13 1.72 11.52
C TYR A 230 2.16 1.98 12.65
N ILE A 231 2.82 3.14 12.64
CA ILE A 231 3.75 3.57 13.70
C ILE A 231 2.96 4.11 14.90
N ASP A 232 1.91 4.89 14.65
CA ASP A 232 1.08 5.54 15.66
C ASP A 232 -0.39 5.51 15.26
N SER A 233 -1.14 4.59 15.87
CA SER A 233 -2.57 4.37 15.61
C SER A 233 -3.49 5.54 15.99
N SER A 234 -2.98 6.58 16.65
CA SER A 234 -3.76 7.79 16.96
C SER A 234 -3.86 8.77 15.80
N ARG A 235 -3.06 8.57 14.73
CA ARG A 235 -3.01 9.45 13.55
C ARG A 235 -4.24 9.34 12.65
N ASP A 236 -4.50 10.43 11.94
CA ASP A 236 -5.52 10.47 10.90
C ASP A 236 -5.22 9.51 9.74
N TYR A 237 -6.28 8.85 9.28
CA TYR A 237 -6.24 7.92 8.15
C TYR A 237 -6.39 8.69 6.84
N PRO A 238 -5.72 8.27 5.75
CA PRO A 238 -5.95 8.87 4.44
C PRO A 238 -7.43 8.71 4.02
N ILE A 239 -8.02 9.76 3.45
CA ILE A 239 -9.37 9.77 2.85
C ILE A 239 -9.17 9.69 1.34
N GLN A 240 -9.27 8.51 0.73
CA GLN A 240 -8.65 8.27 -0.57
C GLN A 240 -9.26 7.08 -1.35
N ASN A 241 -8.98 6.97 -2.65
CA ASN A 241 -9.64 6.05 -3.57
C ASN A 241 -8.87 4.74 -3.85
N HIS A 242 -7.55 4.75 -3.77
CA HIS A 242 -6.68 3.65 -4.15
C HIS A 242 -6.91 2.35 -3.34
N THR A 243 -6.84 1.19 -3.98
CA THR A 243 -7.23 -0.10 -3.36
C THR A 243 -6.35 -0.41 -2.14
N CYS A 244 -5.03 -0.23 -2.25
CA CYS A 244 -4.12 -0.52 -1.15
C CYS A 244 -4.44 0.37 0.07
N LEU A 245 -4.64 1.67 -0.14
CA LEU A 245 -4.96 2.59 0.97
C LEU A 245 -6.27 2.21 1.65
N ASN A 246 -7.30 1.88 0.88
CA ASN A 246 -8.61 1.49 1.42
C ASN A 246 -8.59 0.15 2.17
N VAL A 247 -7.92 -0.87 1.64
CA VAL A 247 -7.78 -2.18 2.29
C VAL A 247 -7.03 -2.07 3.62
N HIS A 248 -5.88 -1.39 3.64
CA HIS A 248 -5.09 -1.23 4.87
C HIS A 248 -5.78 -0.33 5.90
N LYS A 249 -6.45 0.74 5.47
CA LYS A 249 -7.27 1.59 6.35
C LYS A 249 -8.37 0.79 7.03
N ALA A 250 -9.13 0.00 6.28
CA ALA A 250 -10.19 -0.83 6.84
C ALA A 250 -9.64 -1.89 7.81
N TYR A 251 -8.49 -2.51 7.50
CA TYR A 251 -7.79 -3.43 8.39
C TYR A 251 -7.38 -2.80 9.73
N LEU A 252 -6.69 -1.66 9.69
CA LEU A 252 -6.22 -0.94 10.87
C LEU A 252 -7.37 -0.52 11.80
N ARG A 253 -8.53 -0.20 11.23
CA ARG A 253 -9.76 0.16 11.96
C ARG A 253 -10.62 -1.04 12.39
N GLY A 254 -10.36 -2.23 11.85
CA GLY A 254 -11.24 -3.41 11.98
C GLY A 254 -12.58 -3.30 11.24
N GLU A 255 -12.66 -2.42 10.24
CA GLU A 255 -13.83 -2.21 9.38
C GLU A 255 -13.99 -3.34 8.33
N THR A 256 -15.13 -3.36 7.63
CA THR A 256 -15.39 -4.37 6.59
C THR A 256 -14.57 -4.07 5.32
N ILE A 257 -13.42 -4.72 5.21
CA ILE A 257 -12.58 -4.74 4.00
C ILE A 257 -13.38 -5.26 2.79
N THR A 258 -13.40 -4.46 1.73
CA THR A 258 -13.82 -4.83 0.37
C THR A 258 -12.61 -4.70 -0.56
N ALA A 259 -12.32 -5.72 -1.38
CA ALA A 259 -11.14 -5.74 -2.22
C ALA A 259 -11.38 -6.47 -3.56
N PRO A 260 -10.73 -6.05 -4.66
CA PRO A 260 -10.67 -6.80 -5.91
C PRO A 260 -10.07 -8.19 -5.74
N GLU A 261 -10.37 -9.11 -6.67
CA GLU A 261 -9.95 -10.51 -6.57
C GLU A 261 -8.42 -10.72 -6.64
N TRP A 262 -7.67 -9.74 -7.14
CA TRP A 262 -6.21 -9.80 -7.28
C TRP A 262 -5.46 -9.24 -6.05
N CYS A 263 -6.16 -8.62 -5.10
CA CYS A 263 -5.54 -8.05 -3.90
C CYS A 263 -5.27 -9.14 -2.86
N VAL A 264 -3.99 -9.50 -2.66
CA VAL A 264 -3.54 -10.52 -1.70
C VAL A 264 -4.13 -10.29 -0.31
N PHE A 265 -3.77 -9.16 0.31
CA PHE A 265 -4.15 -8.81 1.68
C PHE A 265 -5.67 -8.75 1.86
N GLY A 266 -6.37 -8.13 0.91
CA GLY A 266 -7.81 -7.96 0.94
C GLY A 266 -8.59 -9.28 0.81
N GLN A 267 -8.18 -10.18 -0.09
CA GLN A 267 -8.85 -11.48 -0.25
C GLN A 267 -8.62 -12.39 0.98
N LEU A 268 -7.41 -12.41 1.54
CA LEU A 268 -7.13 -13.15 2.78
C LEU A 268 -8.01 -12.65 3.94
N ALA A 269 -8.17 -11.33 4.09
CA ALA A 269 -9.03 -10.75 5.10
C ALA A 269 -10.53 -11.07 4.89
N ILE A 270 -11.01 -11.04 3.65
CA ILE A 270 -12.40 -11.38 3.30
C ILE A 270 -12.71 -12.85 3.63
N GLU A 271 -11.85 -13.78 3.21
CA GLU A 271 -12.05 -15.21 3.47
C GLU A 271 -11.81 -15.57 4.95
N ALA A 272 -10.91 -14.88 5.66
CA ALA A 272 -10.76 -15.01 7.11
C ALA A 272 -12.07 -14.63 7.83
N ARG A 273 -12.66 -13.47 7.50
CA ARG A 273 -13.93 -13.03 8.10
C ARG A 273 -15.07 -14.02 7.84
N LYS A 274 -15.16 -14.58 6.63
CA LYS A 274 -16.14 -15.65 6.32
C LYS A 274 -15.93 -16.89 7.18
N PHE A 275 -14.70 -17.35 7.33
CA PHE A 275 -14.38 -18.55 8.10
C PHE A 275 -14.61 -18.39 9.61
N LEU A 276 -14.29 -17.20 10.14
CA LEU A 276 -14.63 -16.82 11.53
C LEU A 276 -16.15 -16.80 11.76
N ALA A 277 -16.93 -16.37 10.77
CA ALA A 277 -18.39 -16.42 10.79
C ALA A 277 -19.00 -17.82 10.47
N GLY A 278 -18.16 -18.86 10.33
CA GLY A 278 -18.61 -20.25 10.15
C GLY A 278 -18.85 -20.69 8.70
N TYR A 279 -18.59 -19.83 7.71
CA TYR A 279 -18.72 -20.18 6.29
C TYR A 279 -17.50 -20.96 5.77
N GLN A 280 -17.68 -21.70 4.68
CA GLN A 280 -16.59 -22.34 3.93
C GLN A 280 -15.74 -21.27 3.23
N VAL A 281 -14.41 -21.47 3.21
CA VAL A 281 -13.47 -20.63 2.45
C VAL A 281 -13.45 -21.07 0.98
N ASP A 282 -13.48 -20.10 0.07
CA ASP A 282 -13.27 -20.35 -1.35
C ASP A 282 -11.76 -20.51 -1.65
N LEU A 283 -11.26 -21.73 -1.57
CA LEU A 283 -9.86 -22.06 -1.86
C LEU A 283 -9.41 -21.62 -3.27
N SER A 284 -10.31 -21.47 -4.24
CA SER A 284 -9.94 -21.02 -5.60
C SER A 284 -9.46 -19.57 -5.60
N LYS A 285 -10.00 -18.73 -4.70
CA LYS A 285 -9.59 -17.33 -4.53
C LYS A 285 -8.25 -17.19 -3.83
N ILE A 286 -7.93 -18.11 -2.91
CA ILE A 286 -6.74 -18.01 -2.04
C ILE A 286 -5.51 -18.71 -2.61
N ARG A 287 -5.65 -19.86 -3.29
CA ARG A 287 -4.48 -20.66 -3.75
C ARG A 287 -3.51 -19.89 -4.64
N LYS A 288 -3.99 -18.93 -5.45
CA LYS A 288 -3.12 -18.07 -6.27
C LYS A 288 -2.13 -17.20 -5.47
N PHE A 289 -2.36 -17.03 -4.16
CA PHE A 289 -1.51 -16.30 -3.24
C PHE A 289 -0.55 -17.19 -2.43
N GLU A 290 -0.52 -18.51 -2.64
CA GLU A 290 0.29 -19.44 -1.83
C GLU A 290 1.82 -19.23 -1.88
N LYS A 291 2.29 -18.34 -2.75
CA LYS A 291 3.69 -17.88 -2.78
C LYS A 291 4.00 -16.80 -1.75
N SER A 292 3.03 -15.99 -1.34
CA SER A 292 3.27 -14.94 -0.32
C SER A 292 3.35 -15.54 1.09
N PRO A 293 4.13 -14.94 2.00
CA PRO A 293 4.16 -15.35 3.40
C PRO A 293 2.76 -15.36 4.02
N GLU A 294 1.98 -14.30 3.80
CA GLU A 294 0.63 -14.13 4.31
C GLU A 294 -0.31 -15.24 3.78
N GLY A 295 -0.17 -15.62 2.51
CA GLY A 295 -0.95 -16.69 1.88
C GLY A 295 -0.63 -18.08 2.44
N LYS A 296 0.66 -18.39 2.67
CA LYS A 296 1.04 -19.65 3.32
C LYS A 296 0.59 -19.71 4.77
N LEU A 297 0.76 -18.63 5.53
CA LEU A 297 0.32 -18.55 6.91
C LEU A 297 -1.20 -18.77 7.01
N PHE A 298 -1.97 -18.09 6.17
CA PHE A 298 -3.42 -18.26 6.09
C PHE A 298 -3.81 -19.71 5.77
N LEU A 299 -3.20 -20.32 4.75
CA LEU A 299 -3.50 -21.70 4.36
C LEU A 299 -3.13 -22.69 5.47
N GLY A 300 -1.99 -22.50 6.14
CA GLY A 300 -1.59 -23.28 7.31
C GLY A 300 -2.62 -23.24 8.43
N MET A 301 -3.05 -22.03 8.83
CA MET A 301 -4.10 -21.86 9.85
C MET A 301 -5.45 -22.43 9.40
N LEU A 302 -5.85 -22.22 8.14
CA LEU A 302 -7.10 -22.75 7.59
C LEU A 302 -7.14 -24.28 7.66
N TYR A 303 -6.13 -24.96 7.12
CA TYR A 303 -6.08 -26.43 7.13
C TYR A 303 -5.97 -27.00 8.55
N TYR A 304 -5.28 -26.31 9.48
CA TYR A 304 -5.26 -26.69 10.89
C TYR A 304 -6.67 -26.68 11.48
N ASN A 305 -7.41 -25.57 11.30
CA ASN A 305 -8.79 -25.40 11.77
C ASN A 305 -9.83 -26.25 11.02
N MET A 306 -9.42 -26.92 9.93
CA MET A 306 -10.20 -27.95 9.21
C MET A 306 -9.80 -29.38 9.64
N ASN A 307 -8.98 -29.54 10.67
CA ASN A 307 -8.40 -30.80 11.16
C ASN A 307 -7.49 -31.53 10.14
N ASN A 308 -7.01 -30.85 9.09
CA ASN A 308 -6.09 -31.42 8.12
C ASN A 308 -4.63 -31.08 8.50
N ARG A 309 -4.13 -31.79 9.52
CA ARG A 309 -2.80 -31.53 10.12
C ARG A 309 -1.66 -31.67 9.12
N THR A 310 -1.69 -32.67 8.23
CA THR A 310 -0.63 -32.91 7.24
C THR A 310 -0.46 -31.74 6.26
N ILE A 311 -1.56 -31.17 5.76
CA ILE A 311 -1.47 -30.00 4.86
C ILE A 311 -1.16 -28.72 5.66
N ALA A 312 -1.67 -28.58 6.89
CA ALA A 312 -1.33 -27.48 7.77
C ALA A 312 0.18 -27.42 8.05
N GLU A 313 0.79 -28.55 8.42
CA GLU A 313 2.22 -28.68 8.67
C GLU A 313 3.07 -28.28 7.45
N GLN A 314 2.67 -28.70 6.25
CA GLN A 314 3.35 -28.35 5.00
C GLN A 314 3.38 -26.84 4.77
N TYR A 315 2.23 -26.15 4.89
CA TYR A 315 2.17 -24.70 4.69
C TYR A 315 2.86 -23.93 5.81
N LEU A 316 2.72 -24.35 7.07
CA LEU A 316 3.37 -23.68 8.20
C LEU A 316 4.90 -23.80 8.13
N LYS A 317 5.46 -25.00 7.88
CA LYS A 317 6.91 -25.15 7.68
C LYS A 317 7.42 -24.38 6.46
N ALA A 318 6.66 -24.36 5.37
CA ALA A 318 7.00 -23.58 4.17
C ALA A 318 6.89 -22.05 4.36
N PHE A 319 6.13 -21.59 5.36
CA PHE A 319 6.10 -20.21 5.84
C PHE A 319 7.31 -19.91 6.73
N GLU A 320 7.57 -20.75 7.75
CA GLU A 320 8.68 -20.59 8.70
C GLU A 320 10.03 -20.49 7.96
N VAL A 321 10.28 -21.39 6.99
CA VAL A 321 11.47 -21.37 6.13
C VAL A 321 11.53 -20.12 5.23
N GLN A 322 10.38 -19.62 4.78
CA GLN A 322 10.33 -18.45 3.90
C GLN A 322 10.65 -17.15 4.64
N VAL A 323 10.11 -16.94 5.85
CA VAL A 323 10.31 -15.69 6.61
C VAL A 323 11.59 -15.71 7.45
N GLY A 324 12.08 -16.90 7.83
CA GLY A 324 13.29 -17.11 8.63
C GLY A 324 13.12 -16.72 10.10
N GLU A 325 12.82 -15.45 10.36
CA GLU A 325 12.57 -14.90 11.69
C GLU A 325 11.09 -14.54 11.88
N TYR A 326 10.49 -15.07 12.94
CA TYR A 326 9.14 -14.71 13.39
C TYR A 326 9.06 -14.82 14.92
N GLN A 327 8.03 -14.19 15.50
CA GLN A 327 7.72 -14.22 16.92
C GLN A 327 6.25 -14.59 17.08
N ILE A 328 5.98 -15.65 17.86
CA ILE A 328 4.61 -16.03 18.24
C ILE A 328 4.16 -15.10 19.38
N TYR A 329 2.95 -14.57 19.25
CA TYR A 329 2.22 -13.97 20.36
C TYR A 329 0.93 -14.77 20.58
N ALA A 330 0.46 -14.85 21.82
CA ALA A 330 -0.71 -15.63 22.21
C ALA A 330 -1.67 -14.84 23.11
N LYS A 331 -2.95 -15.21 23.08
CA LYS A 331 -3.98 -14.76 24.03
C LYS A 331 -5.00 -15.88 24.29
N PRO A 332 -5.79 -15.85 25.37
CA PRO A 332 -6.87 -16.82 25.58
C PRO A 332 -7.85 -16.87 24.40
N LEU A 333 -8.15 -18.08 23.92
CA LEU A 333 -8.99 -18.31 22.74
C LEU A 333 -10.45 -17.88 22.98
N LYS A 334 -10.91 -16.84 22.28
CA LYS A 334 -12.30 -16.35 22.35
C LYS A 334 -13.19 -16.85 21.19
N GLN A 335 -12.59 -17.21 20.06
CA GLN A 335 -13.27 -17.72 18.86
C GLN A 335 -12.67 -19.08 18.50
N SER A 336 -13.44 -20.02 17.95
CA SER A 336 -12.99 -21.42 17.75
C SER A 336 -11.97 -21.63 16.60
N LYS A 337 -11.36 -20.56 16.09
CA LYS A 337 -10.58 -20.55 14.85
C LYS A 337 -9.19 -19.91 15.08
N ILE A 338 -8.25 -20.73 15.51
CA ILE A 338 -6.91 -20.30 15.94
C ILE A 338 -6.15 -19.66 14.77
N GLY A 339 -5.53 -18.50 15.01
CA GLY A 339 -4.65 -17.81 14.06
C GLY A 339 -5.38 -17.10 12.93
N MET A 340 -6.71 -17.00 12.96
CA MET A 340 -7.50 -16.40 11.88
C MET A 340 -7.83 -14.91 12.14
N GLU A 341 -7.79 -14.45 13.39
CA GLU A 341 -8.08 -13.04 13.74
C GLU A 341 -7.06 -12.06 13.14
N GLN A 342 -5.78 -12.45 13.05
CA GLN A 342 -4.69 -11.59 12.57
C GLN A 342 -4.87 -11.05 11.13
N PHE A 343 -5.72 -11.69 10.33
CA PHE A 343 -6.02 -11.27 8.95
C PHE A 343 -7.16 -10.25 8.84
N ILE A 344 -7.99 -10.07 9.87
CA ILE A 344 -9.18 -9.20 9.78
C ILE A 344 -8.99 -7.81 10.42
N HIS A 345 -8.08 -7.69 11.38
CA HIS A 345 -7.66 -6.41 11.97
C HIS A 345 -6.29 -6.53 12.63
N LEU A 346 -5.68 -5.39 12.98
CA LEU A 346 -4.44 -5.37 13.75
C LEU A 346 -4.66 -6.10 15.10
N PRO A 347 -3.85 -7.12 15.45
CA PRO A 347 -3.98 -7.87 16.69
C PRO A 347 -3.85 -7.00 17.94
N ARG A 348 -4.74 -7.20 18.92
CA ARG A 348 -4.73 -6.51 20.22
C ARG A 348 -4.76 -7.53 21.36
N ASP A 349 -4.20 -7.14 22.50
CA ASP A 349 -4.13 -7.94 23.75
C ASP A 349 -3.31 -9.25 23.67
N PHE A 350 -2.62 -9.50 22.56
CA PHE A 350 -1.71 -10.64 22.40
C PHE A 350 -0.37 -10.39 23.12
N GLN A 351 0.13 -11.39 23.85
CA GLN A 351 1.38 -11.32 24.61
C GLN A 351 2.47 -12.19 23.98
N PRO A 352 3.75 -11.77 23.98
CA PRO A 352 4.83 -12.52 23.34
C PRO A 352 5.07 -13.86 24.03
N VAL A 353 5.23 -14.92 23.24
CA VAL A 353 5.59 -16.26 23.72
C VAL A 353 7.11 -16.34 23.88
N SER A 354 7.59 -16.64 25.08
CA SER A 354 9.03 -16.69 25.40
C SER A 354 9.76 -17.93 24.86
N GLU A 355 9.03 -18.94 24.39
CA GLU A 355 9.58 -20.19 23.89
C GLU A 355 9.73 -20.16 22.37
N ASN A 356 10.94 -20.42 21.87
CA ASN A 356 11.18 -20.59 20.44
C ASN A 356 10.71 -21.99 20.00
N LYS A 357 9.45 -22.09 19.58
CA LYS A 357 8.77 -23.31 19.12
C LYS A 357 8.19 -23.08 17.73
N GLY A 358 8.16 -24.14 16.92
CA GLY A 358 7.41 -24.14 15.65
C GLY A 358 5.94 -23.80 15.86
N ILE A 359 5.31 -23.17 14.88
CA ILE A 359 3.95 -22.64 14.97
C ILE A 359 2.96 -23.77 15.28
N LEU A 360 3.02 -24.88 14.54
CA LEU A 360 2.14 -26.04 14.77
C LEU A 360 2.35 -26.65 16.17
N ASP A 361 3.61 -26.81 16.55
CA ASP A 361 4.06 -27.33 17.85
C ASP A 361 3.52 -26.51 19.03
N PHE A 362 3.46 -25.18 18.88
CA PHE A 362 2.88 -24.29 19.88
C PHE A 362 1.37 -24.49 19.99
N ILE A 363 0.64 -24.49 18.86
CA ILE A 363 -0.82 -24.60 18.84
C ILE A 363 -1.27 -25.95 19.43
N GLU A 364 -0.64 -27.07 19.03
CA GLU A 364 -1.02 -28.40 19.52
C GLU A 364 -0.80 -28.56 21.03
N LYS A 365 0.21 -27.89 21.61
CA LYS A 365 0.48 -27.90 23.05
C LYS A 365 -0.40 -26.92 23.83
N ASN A 366 -1.00 -25.92 23.16
CA ASN A 366 -1.74 -24.82 23.78
C ASN A 366 -3.12 -24.59 23.12
N PRO A 367 -4.01 -25.61 23.00
CA PRO A 367 -5.27 -25.50 22.27
C PRO A 367 -6.29 -24.50 22.86
N GLY A 368 -6.05 -23.99 24.07
CA GLY A 368 -6.84 -22.92 24.71
C GLY A 368 -6.41 -21.49 24.34
N TYR A 369 -5.46 -21.33 23.41
CA TYR A 369 -4.92 -20.03 23.00
C TYR A 369 -5.17 -19.74 21.52
N ASP A 370 -5.48 -18.47 21.23
CA ASP A 370 -5.35 -17.90 19.90
C ASP A 370 -3.93 -17.36 19.71
N ILE A 371 -3.48 -17.23 18.46
CA ILE A 371 -2.14 -16.76 18.13
C ILE A 371 -2.11 -15.65 17.08
N TYR A 372 -1.07 -14.84 17.16
CA TYR A 372 -0.63 -13.90 16.16
C TYR A 372 0.84 -14.18 15.84
N ILE A 373 1.19 -14.23 14.56
CA ILE A 373 2.58 -14.38 14.12
C ILE A 373 3.09 -13.03 13.62
N SER A 374 4.00 -12.43 14.40
CA SER A 374 4.74 -11.25 13.95
C SER A 374 5.99 -11.69 13.19
N PHE A 375 6.21 -11.11 12.02
CA PHE A 375 7.38 -11.37 11.17
C PHE A 375 7.76 -10.11 10.41
N ARG A 376 8.88 -10.15 9.67
CA ARG A 376 9.33 -9.04 8.82
C ARG A 376 8.43 -8.95 7.59
N SER A 377 7.39 -8.12 7.64
CA SER A 377 6.33 -8.14 6.62
C SER A 377 6.81 -7.59 5.28
N THR A 378 6.76 -8.44 4.25
CA THR A 378 6.98 -8.06 2.86
C THR A 378 5.92 -7.11 2.32
N GLU A 379 4.77 -6.98 2.98
CA GLU A 379 3.67 -6.13 2.51
C GLU A 379 4.03 -4.64 2.54
N PHE A 380 4.87 -4.18 3.47
CA PHE A 380 5.40 -2.80 3.47
C PHE A 380 6.30 -2.53 2.26
N VAL A 381 7.00 -3.54 1.77
CA VAL A 381 7.84 -3.46 0.56
C VAL A 381 6.95 -3.46 -0.68
N ARG A 382 5.98 -4.38 -0.72
CA ARG A 382 4.99 -4.54 -1.79
C ARG A 382 4.14 -3.29 -1.95
N LEU A 383 3.84 -2.55 -0.87
CA LEU A 383 3.14 -1.26 -0.92
C LEU A 383 3.78 -0.27 -1.89
N VAL A 384 5.12 -0.21 -2.02
CA VAL A 384 5.79 0.74 -2.92
C VAL A 384 5.53 0.44 -4.41
N PHE A 385 5.30 -0.83 -4.74
CA PHE A 385 4.89 -1.28 -6.08
C PHE A 385 3.36 -1.21 -6.31
N SER A 386 2.62 -0.70 -5.32
CA SER A 386 1.23 -0.27 -5.44
C SER A 386 0.26 -1.40 -5.85
N GLU A 387 -0.93 -1.06 -6.37
CA GLU A 387 -1.96 -2.01 -6.77
C GLU A 387 -1.70 -2.65 -8.14
N GLU A 388 -0.94 -1.97 -9.01
CA GLU A 388 -0.52 -2.44 -10.34
C GLU A 388 0.18 -3.79 -10.26
N HIS A 389 1.12 -3.93 -9.32
CA HIS A 389 1.85 -5.17 -9.07
C HIS A 389 0.89 -6.33 -8.83
N CYS A 390 -0.06 -6.18 -7.91
CA CYS A 390 -1.03 -7.23 -7.62
C CYS A 390 -1.96 -7.48 -8.81
N LYS A 391 -2.45 -6.43 -9.47
CA LYS A 391 -3.35 -6.54 -10.62
C LYS A 391 -2.71 -7.32 -11.77
N ILE A 392 -1.49 -6.98 -12.18
CA ILE A 392 -0.77 -7.65 -13.27
C ILE A 392 -0.52 -9.13 -12.93
N ASN A 393 -0.12 -9.41 -11.68
CA ASN A 393 0.31 -10.75 -11.26
C ASN A 393 -0.83 -11.72 -10.93
N TYR A 394 -1.96 -11.23 -10.41
CA TYR A 394 -3.04 -12.07 -9.86
C TYR A 394 -4.42 -11.89 -10.51
N SER A 395 -4.55 -10.99 -11.52
CA SER A 395 -5.75 -10.93 -12.39
C SER A 395 -5.64 -11.85 -13.62
N SER A 396 -4.42 -12.23 -14.02
CA SER A 396 -4.24 -13.12 -15.16
C SER A 396 -4.67 -14.55 -14.78
N LYS A 397 -5.64 -15.09 -15.53
CA LYS A 397 -5.85 -16.54 -15.60
C LYS A 397 -4.63 -17.14 -16.32
N ARG A 398 -3.66 -17.59 -15.55
CA ARG A 398 -2.55 -18.43 -16.03
C ARG A 398 -2.99 -19.88 -16.16
#